data_AF-A0A9E5SVR1-F1
#
_entry.id   AF-A0A9E5SVR1-F1
#
_cell.length_a   1.000
_cell.length_b   1.000
_cell.length_c   1.000
_cell.angle_alpha   90.00
_cell.angle_beta   90.00
_cell.angle_gamma   90.00
#
_symmetry.space_group_name_H-M   'P 1'
#
loop_
_entity.id
_entity.type
_entity.pdbx_description
1 polymer ?
#
loop_
_entity_poly.entity_id
_entity_poly.type
_entity_poly.pdbx_seq_one_letter_code
_entity_poly.pdbx_strand_id
1 'polypeptide(L)' 'LNYFEEDNRPQTRLDRDLENGMAVSIGRLREDTVYDYKFVCLSHNTLRGAAGGAVLMAELLAAKGYFDR' A
#
# COMPACT_ATOMS: atom_id res chain seq x y z
N LEU A 1 -6.41 -1.82 0.37
CA LEU A 1 -5.81 -1.34 1.64
C LEU A 1 -6.22 -2.35 2.69
N ASN A 2 -5.27 -2.87 3.47
CA ASN A 2 -5.55 -3.87 4.49
C ASN A 2 -5.13 -3.36 5.88
N TYR A 3 -6.06 -3.32 6.82
CA TYR A 3 -5.76 -3.00 8.22
C TYR A 3 -5.60 -4.29 9.03
N PHE A 4 -4.56 -4.37 9.85
CA PHE A 4 -4.32 -5.44 10.80
C PHE A 4 -4.67 -4.97 12.20
N GLU A 5 -5.49 -5.75 12.90
CA GLU A 5 -5.87 -5.49 14.29
C GLU A 5 -4.79 -5.96 15.28
N GLU A 6 -3.93 -6.89 14.87
CA GLU A 6 -2.88 -7.43 15.74
C GLU A 6 -1.76 -6.39 16.01
N ASP A 7 -1.42 -6.23 17.29
CA ASP A 7 -0.46 -5.22 17.77
C ASP A 7 0.95 -5.30 17.15
N ASN A 8 1.33 -6.47 16.63
CA ASN A 8 2.64 -6.74 16.06
C ASN A 8 2.67 -6.72 14.53
N ARG A 9 1.61 -6.20 13.87
CA ARG A 9 1.50 -6.08 12.41
C ARG A 9 1.46 -4.61 11.98
N PRO A 10 1.92 -4.27 10.76
CA PRO A 10 2.53 -5.14 9.76
C PRO A 10 4.02 -5.44 10.03
N GLN A 11 4.54 -6.51 9.42
CA GLN A 11 5.95 -6.90 9.40
C GLN A 11 6.44 -7.13 7.97
N THR A 12 7.56 -6.50 7.60
CA THR A 12 8.09 -6.48 6.22
C THR A 12 8.17 -7.87 5.58
N ARG A 13 8.68 -8.89 6.28
CA ARG A 13 8.83 -10.23 5.72
C ARG A 13 7.51 -10.98 5.54
N LEU A 14 6.52 -10.68 6.37
CA LEU A 14 5.27 -11.44 6.42
C LEU A 14 4.15 -10.81 5.58
N ASP A 15 4.24 -9.49 5.33
CA ASP A 15 3.13 -8.71 4.78
C ASP A 15 3.43 -8.03 3.44
N ARG A 16 4.69 -7.93 3.02
CA ARG A 16 5.03 -7.18 1.79
C ARG A 16 4.37 -7.75 0.54
N ASP A 17 4.06 -9.04 0.52
CA ASP A 17 3.51 -9.75 -0.65
C ASP A 17 1.97 -9.84 -0.63
N LEU A 18 1.31 -9.19 0.34
CA LEU A 18 -0.16 -9.12 0.42
C LEU A 18 -0.76 -8.52 -0.88
N GLU A 19 -1.83 -9.15 -1.38
CA GLU A 19 -2.42 -8.85 -2.71
C GLU A 19 -1.35 -8.80 -3.82
N ASN A 20 -0.43 -9.78 -3.85
CA ASN A 20 0.69 -9.84 -4.80
C ASN A 20 1.57 -8.58 -4.76
N GLY A 21 1.77 -8.02 -3.57
CA GLY A 21 2.57 -6.82 -3.34
C GLY A 21 1.94 -5.51 -3.82
N MET A 22 0.64 -5.52 -4.16
CA MET A 22 -0.12 -4.33 -4.55
C MET A 22 -0.92 -3.71 -3.39
N ALA A 23 -1.07 -4.42 -2.27
CA ALA A 23 -1.68 -3.87 -1.07
C ALA A 23 -0.77 -2.83 -0.39
N VAL A 24 -1.41 -1.96 0.38
CA VAL A 24 -0.75 -1.24 1.48
C VAL A 24 -1.34 -1.80 2.77
N SER A 25 -0.45 -2.25 3.65
CA SER A 25 -0.74 -2.84 4.95
C SER A 25 -0.62 -1.78 6.03
N ILE A 26 -1.63 -1.65 6.88
CA ILE A 26 -1.72 -0.64 7.94
C ILE A 26 -1.94 -1.37 9.27
N GLY A 27 -1.35 -0.88 10.36
CA GLY A 27 -1.61 -1.42 11.69
C GLY A 27 -1.16 -0.48 12.79
N ARG A 28 -1.47 -0.86 14.04
CA ARG A 28 -1.04 -0.16 15.27
C ARG A 28 -1.56 1.28 15.34
N LEU A 29 -2.76 1.53 14.82
CA LEU A 29 -3.41 2.84 14.94
C LEU A 29 -3.72 3.11 16.41
N ARG A 30 -3.19 4.23 16.92
CA ARG A 30 -3.40 4.68 18.30
C ARG A 30 -3.18 6.18 18.39
N GLU A 31 -3.69 6.80 19.46
CA GLU A 31 -3.39 8.19 19.77
C GLU A 31 -1.88 8.41 19.92
N ASP A 32 -1.44 9.59 19.52
CA ASP A 32 -0.06 10.02 19.70
C ASP A 32 0.06 11.11 20.77
N THR A 33 1.26 11.29 21.30
CA THR A 33 1.54 12.32 22.31
C THR A 33 1.92 13.66 21.68
N VAL A 34 2.26 13.68 20.39
CA VAL A 34 2.68 14.88 19.64
C VAL A 34 1.63 15.26 18.59
N TYR A 35 1.13 14.28 17.85
CA TYR A 35 0.05 14.43 16.87
C TYR A 35 -1.25 13.78 17.35
N ASP A 36 -2.30 13.81 16.52
CA ASP A 36 -3.58 13.17 16.86
C ASP A 36 -3.47 11.64 16.89
N TYR A 37 -2.81 11.06 15.87
CA TYR A 37 -2.68 9.61 15.73
C TYR A 37 -1.32 9.18 15.16
N LYS A 38 -0.90 7.98 15.53
CA LYS A 38 0.22 7.28 14.91
C LYS A 38 -0.16 5.86 14.52
N PHE A 39 0.42 5.40 13.43
CA PHE A 39 0.23 4.07 12.86
C PHE A 39 1.46 3.67 12.06
N VAL A 40 1.52 2.41 11.61
CA VAL A 40 2.56 1.89 10.75
C VAL A 40 1.96 1.53 9.40
N CYS A 41 2.61 1.97 8.31
CA CYS A 41 2.30 1.56 6.95
C CYS A 41 3.44 0.76 6.35
N LEU A 42 3.09 -0.27 5.59
CA LEU A 42 4.02 -1.07 4.80
C LEU A 42 3.49 -1.23 3.37
N SER A 43 4.37 -1.05 2.41
CA SER A 43 4.10 -1.31 0.98
C SER A 43 5.29 -2.01 0.35
N HIS A 44 5.05 -2.82 -0.68
CA HIS A 44 6.13 -3.36 -1.49
C HIS A 44 6.74 -2.26 -2.38
N ASN A 45 8.02 -1.94 -2.19
CA ASN A 45 8.64 -0.78 -2.84
C ASN A 45 8.85 -0.98 -4.36
N THR A 46 9.20 -2.19 -4.82
CA THR A 46 9.40 -2.45 -6.27
C THR A 46 8.11 -2.77 -7.04
N LEU A 47 7.07 -3.26 -6.35
CA LEU A 47 5.77 -3.56 -6.94
C LEU A 47 4.86 -2.34 -6.78
N ARG A 48 4.08 -2.25 -5.69
CA ARG A 48 3.20 -1.10 -5.45
C ARG A 48 3.89 0.26 -5.57
N GLY A 49 5.12 0.38 -5.04
CA GLY A 49 5.87 1.63 -5.02
C GLY A 49 6.57 2.00 -6.33
N ALA A 50 6.66 1.08 -7.30
CA ALA A 50 7.36 1.33 -8.55
C ALA A 50 6.65 0.66 -9.75
N ALA A 51 7.08 -0.53 -10.16
CA ALA A 51 6.65 -1.12 -11.44
C ALA A 51 5.15 -1.44 -11.46
N GLY A 52 4.61 -2.01 -10.38
CA GLY A 52 3.18 -2.30 -10.27
C GLY A 52 2.34 -1.03 -10.24
N GLY A 53 2.82 0.02 -9.57
CA GLY A 53 2.18 1.34 -9.59
C GLY A 53 2.17 1.97 -10.99
N ALA A 54 3.26 1.83 -11.75
CA ALA A 54 3.35 2.31 -13.13
C ALA A 54 2.38 1.56 -14.07
N VAL A 55 2.25 0.23 -13.91
CA VAL A 55 1.28 -0.56 -14.68
C VAL A 55 -0.15 -0.13 -14.36
N LEU A 56 -0.50 0.00 -13.08
CA LEU A 56 -1.83 0.47 -12.67
C LEU A 56 -2.16 1.86 -13.22
N MET A 57 -1.15 2.75 -13.28
CA MET A 57 -1.30 4.06 -13.92
C MET A 57 -1.53 3.94 -15.43
N ALA A 58 -0.78 3.07 -16.11
CA ALA A 58 -0.98 2.81 -17.54
C ALA A 58 -2.37 2.23 -17.82
N GLU A 59 -2.84 1.27 -17.03
CA GLU A 59 -4.20 0.71 -17.13
C GLU A 59 -5.27 1.79 -16.99
N LEU A 60 -5.12 2.71 -16.03
CA LEU A 60 -6.02 3.85 -15.87
C LEU A 60 -6.02 4.78 -17.08
N LEU A 61 -4.84 5.10 -17.63
CA LEU A 61 -4.71 5.95 -18.80
C LEU A 61 -5.35 5.31 -20.03
N ALA A 62 -5.17 3.99 -20.21
CA ALA A 62 -5.83 3.22 -21.26
C ALA A 62 -7.36 3.26 -21.10
N ALA A 63 -7.87 2.98 -19.90
CA ALA A 63 -9.31 2.99 -19.62
C ALA A 63 -9.95 4.37 -19.84
N LYS A 64 -9.16 5.44 -19.75
CA LYS A 64 -9.59 6.82 -20.02
C LYS A 64 -9.39 7.26 -21.48
N GLY A 65 -8.95 6.36 -22.37
CA GLY A 65 -8.77 6.64 -23.79
C GLY A 65 -7.55 7.51 -24.12
N TYR A 66 -6.55 7.60 -23.24
CA TYR A 66 -5.34 8.40 -23.49
C TYR A 66 -4.39 7.76 -24.53
N PHE A 67 -4.64 6.52 -24.94
CA PHE A 67 -3.82 5.81 -25.94
C PHE A 67 -4.51 5.63 -27.31
N ASP A 68 -5.78 6.03 -27.47
CA ASP A 68 -6.60 5.76 -28.67
C ASP A 68 -6.38 6.79 -29.81
N ARG A 69 -5.14 7.24 -30.01
CA ARG A 69 -4.76 8.14 -31.11
C ARG A 69 -4.09 7.42 -32.26
#